data_AF-A0A2E1AEZ2-F1
#
_entry.id   AF-A0A2E1AEZ2-F1
#
_cell.length_a   1.000
_cell.length_b   1.000
_cell.length_c   1.000
_cell.angle_alpha   90.00
_cell.angle_beta   90.00
_cell.angle_gamma   90.00
#
_symmetry.space_group_name_H-M   'P 1'
#
loop_
_entity.id
_entity.type
_entity.pdbx_description
1 polymer ?
#
loop_
_entity_poly.entity_id
_entity_poly.type
_entity_poly.pdbx_seq_one_letter_code
_entity_poly.pdbx_strand_id
1 'polypeptide(L)'
;MSQNTPAKPTSTTSQEKASKTGTGPSRSGWITTLQQRLQNPRNQAMWTLAPHSDTVVRISLKGLGNPLHKILGEDLSLQSHTADDIVAALDANPDAKEKLIAHLENTSSTYQLKGAILLYADEATVHRAYTEIPLPVVEAKAAAKQKKTEESDADAESTDDQTEESPPVEEDNKQDATLLRAIDLAFVLNVLARARGTLLVADTELALEPGFLEQSYLCDDPRIIKLAQATGCLEEAWTTS
;
A
#
# COMPACT_ATOMS: atom_id res chain seq x y z
N MET A 1 -52.75 -14.84 39.50
CA MET A 1 -52.19 -13.48 39.59
C MET A 1 -51.51 -13.17 38.28
N SER A 2 -51.88 -12.03 37.70
CA SER A 2 -51.84 -11.75 36.26
C SER A 2 -50.45 -11.67 35.63
N GLN A 3 -50.37 -12.21 34.42
CA GLN A 3 -49.28 -12.07 33.45
C GLN A 3 -49.35 -10.68 32.80
N ASN A 4 -48.20 -10.07 32.50
CA ASN A 4 -48.14 -8.83 31.72
C ASN A 4 -46.98 -8.90 30.72
N THR A 5 -47.31 -9.08 29.45
CA THR A 5 -46.41 -8.98 28.29
C THR A 5 -46.75 -7.69 27.52
N PRO A 6 -45.78 -6.82 27.20
CA PRO A 6 -46.03 -5.71 26.30
C PRO A 6 -45.76 -6.07 24.83
N ALA A 7 -46.52 -5.37 23.99
CA ALA A 7 -46.87 -5.69 22.61
C ALA A 7 -45.88 -5.17 21.56
N LYS A 8 -46.00 -5.80 20.38
CA LYS A 8 -45.34 -5.54 19.11
C LYS A 8 -45.92 -4.29 18.42
N PRO A 9 -45.11 -3.35 17.92
CA PRO A 9 -45.62 -2.28 17.06
C PRO A 9 -45.66 -2.70 15.59
N THR A 10 -46.85 -2.64 15.02
CA THR A 10 -47.16 -2.62 13.58
C THR A 10 -47.46 -1.18 13.15
N SER A 11 -46.76 -0.67 12.14
CA SER A 11 -47.16 0.49 11.33
C SER A 11 -46.14 0.63 10.18
N THR A 12 -46.43 1.16 8.99
CA THR A 12 -47.65 1.51 8.27
C THR A 12 -47.16 1.75 6.84
N THR A 13 -47.69 1.01 5.87
CA THR A 13 -47.45 1.26 4.45
C THR A 13 -48.25 2.49 4.03
N SER A 14 -47.57 3.61 3.82
CA SER A 14 -48.14 4.80 3.16
C SER A 14 -47.76 4.80 1.69
N GLN A 15 -48.76 4.62 0.84
CA GLN A 15 -48.75 5.00 -0.56
C GLN A 15 -48.65 6.52 -0.67
N GLU A 16 -47.64 7.03 -1.37
CA GLU A 16 -47.63 8.43 -1.82
C GLU A 16 -47.62 8.52 -3.34
N LYS A 17 -48.44 9.46 -3.81
CA LYS A 17 -48.96 9.61 -5.16
C LYS A 17 -47.95 10.23 -6.12
N ALA A 18 -48.01 9.76 -7.35
CA ALA A 18 -47.47 10.40 -8.54
C ALA A 18 -47.97 11.85 -8.69
N SER A 19 -47.07 12.79 -8.96
CA SER A 19 -47.42 14.07 -9.57
C SER A 19 -46.33 14.59 -10.52
N LYS A 20 -46.78 14.81 -11.77
CA LYS A 20 -46.43 15.89 -12.71
C LYS A 20 -44.95 16.22 -13.00
N THR A 21 -44.51 15.71 -14.16
CA THR A 21 -44.01 16.47 -15.32
C THR A 21 -43.57 17.92 -15.05
N GLY A 22 -42.25 18.11 -14.90
CA GLY A 22 -41.57 19.39 -15.06
C GLY A 22 -40.47 19.25 -16.12
N THR A 23 -40.74 19.73 -17.34
CA THR A 23 -39.76 19.84 -18.43
C THR A 23 -38.81 20.98 -18.11
N GLY A 24 -37.67 20.66 -17.50
CA GLY A 24 -36.57 21.60 -17.27
C GLY A 24 -35.60 21.65 -18.46
N PRO A 25 -35.02 22.81 -18.80
CA PRO A 25 -34.07 22.94 -19.90
C PRO A 25 -32.80 22.13 -19.62
N SER A 26 -32.44 21.34 -20.63
CA SER A 26 -31.27 20.46 -20.70
C SER A 26 -29.97 21.20 -20.36
N ARG A 27 -29.47 20.99 -19.12
CA ARG A 27 -28.10 21.32 -18.69
C ARG A 27 -27.18 20.12 -18.88
N SER A 28 -27.25 19.47 -20.04
CA SER A 28 -26.30 18.43 -20.47
C SER A 28 -25.22 19.08 -21.32
N GLY A 29 -23.97 19.10 -20.83
CA GLY A 29 -22.85 19.47 -21.70
C GLY A 29 -21.55 19.90 -21.03
N TRP A 30 -21.45 19.90 -19.70
CA TRP A 30 -20.28 20.48 -19.03
C TRP A 30 -19.55 19.49 -18.09
N ILE A 31 -20.13 18.31 -17.82
CA ILE A 31 -19.54 17.33 -16.88
C ILE A 31 -18.77 16.20 -17.60
N THR A 32 -18.85 16.10 -18.93
CA THR A 32 -18.15 15.04 -19.70
C THR A 32 -16.69 15.33 -20.03
N THR A 33 -16.17 16.54 -19.77
CA THR A 33 -14.85 16.97 -20.27
C THR A 33 -13.67 16.60 -19.35
N LEU A 34 -13.91 16.20 -18.09
CA LEU A 34 -12.83 15.83 -17.15
C LEU A 34 -12.42 14.36 -17.28
N GLN A 35 -13.38 13.45 -17.49
CA GLN A 35 -13.07 12.04 -17.72
C GLN A 35 -12.32 11.80 -19.05
N GLN A 36 -12.61 12.60 -20.08
CA GLN A 36 -12.01 12.43 -21.40
C GLN A 36 -10.57 12.99 -21.50
N ARG A 37 -10.15 13.85 -20.56
CA ARG A 37 -8.75 14.32 -20.47
C ARG A 37 -7.81 13.35 -19.76
N LEU A 38 -8.34 12.43 -18.94
CA LEU A 38 -7.56 11.37 -18.27
C LEU A 38 -7.30 10.16 -19.19
N GLN A 39 -8.03 10.03 -20.29
CA GLN A 39 -7.86 8.95 -21.26
C GLN A 39 -6.86 9.28 -22.39
N ASN A 40 -6.15 10.41 -22.31
CA ASN A 40 -5.12 10.73 -23.29
C ASN A 40 -3.85 9.94 -22.92
N PRO A 41 -3.49 8.86 -23.65
CA PRO A 41 -2.35 8.00 -23.30
C PRO A 41 -1.00 8.75 -23.34
N ARG A 42 -0.98 9.95 -23.94
CA ARG A 42 0.20 10.83 -23.97
C ARG A 42 0.47 11.58 -22.66
N ASN A 43 -0.47 11.57 -21.71
CA ASN A 43 -0.33 12.21 -20.40
C ASN A 43 -0.55 11.20 -19.26
N GLN A 44 -0.16 9.93 -19.45
CA GLN A 44 0.11 9.10 -18.28
C GLN A 44 1.33 9.69 -17.59
N ALA A 45 1.08 10.52 -16.57
CA ALA A 45 2.10 10.90 -15.63
C ALA A 45 2.66 9.60 -15.04
N MET A 46 3.87 9.24 -15.43
CA MET A 46 4.56 8.09 -14.86
C MET A 46 5.09 8.57 -13.51
N TRP A 47 4.34 8.31 -12.45
CA TRP A 47 4.79 8.58 -11.10
C TRP A 47 5.74 7.45 -10.71
N THR A 48 7.02 7.77 -10.58
CA THR A 48 7.99 6.82 -10.02
C THR A 48 7.96 6.97 -8.51
N LEU A 49 7.56 5.91 -7.81
CA LEU A 49 7.72 5.83 -6.37
C LEU A 49 9.21 5.68 -6.07
N ALA A 50 9.82 6.73 -5.54
CA ALA A 50 11.16 6.67 -5.02
C ALA A 50 11.08 6.31 -3.53
N PRO A 51 11.75 5.24 -3.08
CA PRO A 51 11.79 4.90 -1.67
C PRO A 51 12.48 6.01 -0.88
N HIS A 52 11.93 6.32 0.30
CA HIS A 52 12.49 7.30 1.21
C HIS A 52 13.64 6.74 2.04
N SER A 53 13.68 5.42 2.24
CA SER A 53 14.76 4.76 2.98
C SER A 53 15.14 3.41 2.36
N ASP A 54 16.36 2.98 2.65
CA ASP A 54 16.89 1.68 2.21
C ASP A 54 16.32 0.51 3.01
N THR A 55 15.35 0.76 3.90
CA THR A 55 14.71 -0.26 4.74
C THR A 55 13.21 -0.20 4.54
N VAL A 56 12.59 -1.36 4.37
CA VAL A 56 11.15 -1.48 4.17
C VAL A 56 10.59 -2.42 5.21
N VAL A 57 9.44 -2.07 5.79
CA VAL A 57 8.68 -2.98 6.65
C VAL A 57 7.50 -3.58 5.89
N ARG A 58 7.43 -4.91 5.86
CA ARG A 58 6.25 -5.67 5.47
C ARG A 58 5.34 -5.92 6.67
N ILE A 59 4.07 -5.60 6.46
CA ILE A 59 2.99 -5.72 7.43
C ILE A 59 1.96 -6.70 6.85
N SER A 60 1.88 -7.90 7.41
CA SER A 60 0.97 -8.95 6.95
C SER A 60 0.64 -9.94 8.06
N LEU A 61 -0.59 -10.47 8.06
CA LEU A 61 -1.02 -11.52 8.97
C LEU A 61 -0.58 -12.92 8.57
N LYS A 62 -0.07 -13.10 7.34
CA LYS A 62 0.42 -14.40 6.87
C LYS A 62 1.47 -14.90 7.85
N GLY A 63 1.30 -16.12 8.35
CA GLY A 63 2.23 -16.76 9.29
C GLY A 63 2.23 -16.22 10.74
N LEU A 64 1.26 -15.37 11.12
CA LEU A 64 1.11 -14.86 12.50
C LEU A 64 0.04 -15.59 13.34
N GLY A 65 -0.47 -16.74 12.90
CA GLY A 65 -1.50 -17.50 13.64
C GLY A 65 -1.08 -17.91 15.06
N ASN A 66 0.16 -18.38 15.24
CA ASN A 66 0.68 -18.80 16.56
C ASN A 66 0.71 -17.68 17.61
N PRO A 67 1.19 -16.45 17.30
CA PRO A 67 1.05 -15.30 18.18
C PRO A 67 -0.39 -14.99 18.59
N LEU A 68 -1.36 -15.14 17.69
CA LEU A 68 -2.77 -14.80 17.92
C LEU A 68 -3.39 -15.69 19.00
N HIS A 69 -3.09 -16.98 18.95
CA HIS A 69 -3.46 -17.94 19.98
C HIS A 69 -2.92 -17.55 21.37
N LYS A 70 -1.67 -17.07 21.45
CA LYS A 70 -1.05 -16.66 22.73
C LYS A 70 -1.73 -15.44 23.35
N ILE A 71 -2.16 -14.48 22.54
CA ILE A 71 -2.80 -13.25 23.03
C ILE A 71 -4.22 -13.52 23.53
N LEU A 72 -4.98 -14.32 22.78
CA LEU A 72 -6.39 -14.55 23.10
C LEU A 72 -6.58 -15.65 24.16
N GLY A 73 -5.59 -16.51 24.38
CA GLY A 73 -5.65 -17.58 25.37
C GLY A 73 -6.70 -18.65 25.04
N GLU A 74 -7.20 -18.65 23.81
CA GLU A 74 -8.23 -19.54 23.30
C GLU A 74 -7.65 -20.34 22.13
N ASP A 75 -8.03 -21.62 22.06
CA ASP A 75 -7.65 -22.58 21.01
C ASP A 75 -8.38 -22.24 19.70
N LEU A 76 -8.11 -21.05 19.16
CA LEU A 76 -8.44 -20.68 17.79
C LEU A 76 -7.58 -21.57 16.91
N SER A 77 -8.18 -22.65 16.39
CA SER A 77 -7.58 -23.72 15.60
C SER A 77 -6.16 -23.42 15.12
N LEU A 78 -5.16 -23.94 15.84
CA LEU A 78 -3.71 -23.79 15.65
C LEU A 78 -3.15 -24.00 14.23
N GLN A 79 -3.98 -24.45 13.28
CA GLN A 79 -3.60 -24.77 11.91
C GLN A 79 -4.00 -23.72 10.88
N SER A 80 -4.68 -22.66 11.32
CA SER A 80 -5.17 -21.62 10.42
C SER A 80 -4.04 -20.62 10.13
N HIS A 81 -3.51 -20.69 8.91
CA HIS A 81 -2.36 -19.89 8.45
C HIS A 81 -2.78 -18.68 7.60
N THR A 82 -4.05 -18.61 7.22
CA THR A 82 -4.62 -17.61 6.32
C THR A 82 -5.43 -16.57 7.10
N ALA A 83 -5.55 -15.37 6.53
CA ALA A 83 -6.34 -14.30 7.12
C ALA A 83 -7.83 -14.68 7.21
N ASP A 84 -8.36 -15.34 6.18
CA ASP A 84 -9.76 -15.80 6.10
C ASP A 84 -10.13 -16.68 7.28
N ASP A 85 -9.24 -17.60 7.67
CA ASP A 85 -9.51 -18.49 8.78
C ASP A 85 -9.52 -17.73 10.11
N ILE A 86 -8.65 -16.73 10.28
CA ILE A 86 -8.63 -15.86 11.47
C ILE A 86 -9.94 -15.07 11.55
N VAL A 87 -10.39 -14.51 10.42
CA VAL A 87 -11.66 -13.78 10.33
C VAL A 87 -12.83 -14.69 10.70
N ALA A 88 -12.91 -15.87 10.08
CA ALA A 88 -13.95 -16.84 10.36
C ALA A 88 -13.95 -17.27 11.83
N ALA A 89 -12.77 -17.44 12.43
CA ALA A 89 -12.63 -17.81 13.84
C ALA A 89 -13.03 -16.68 14.80
N LEU A 90 -12.76 -15.42 14.45
CA LEU A 90 -13.21 -14.23 15.21
C LEU A 90 -14.73 -14.00 15.07
N ASP A 91 -15.30 -14.25 13.91
CA ASP A 91 -16.75 -14.14 13.70
C ASP A 91 -17.53 -15.27 14.40
N ALA A 92 -16.93 -16.45 14.56
CA ALA A 92 -17.50 -17.52 15.36
C ALA A 92 -17.48 -17.25 16.88
N ASN A 93 -16.58 -16.37 17.36
CA ASN A 93 -16.36 -16.09 18.78
C ASN A 93 -16.42 -14.57 19.06
N PRO A 94 -17.61 -13.97 19.23
CA PRO A 94 -17.76 -12.52 19.41
C PRO A 94 -17.02 -12.00 20.65
N ASP A 95 -16.98 -12.77 21.74
CA ASP A 95 -16.26 -12.40 22.97
C ASP A 95 -14.74 -12.28 22.72
N ALA A 96 -14.16 -13.17 21.92
CA ALA A 96 -12.74 -13.13 21.55
C ALA A 96 -12.44 -11.90 20.68
N LYS A 97 -13.35 -11.59 19.75
CA LYS A 97 -13.28 -10.39 18.90
C LYS A 97 -13.35 -9.10 19.73
N GLU A 98 -14.25 -9.02 20.72
CA GLU A 98 -14.33 -7.87 21.63
C GLU A 98 -13.06 -7.71 22.48
N LYS A 99 -12.52 -8.80 23.04
CA LYS A 99 -11.24 -8.79 23.77
C LYS A 99 -10.10 -8.31 22.88
N LEU A 100 -10.04 -8.78 21.63
CA LEU A 100 -9.02 -8.38 20.67
C LEU A 100 -9.12 -6.89 20.37
N ILE A 101 -10.32 -6.38 20.07
CA ILE A 101 -10.56 -4.96 19.82
C ILE A 101 -10.14 -4.13 21.04
N ALA A 102 -10.54 -4.52 22.25
CA ALA A 102 -10.15 -3.82 23.47
C ALA A 102 -8.62 -3.82 23.68
N HIS A 103 -7.95 -4.93 23.41
CA HIS A 103 -6.50 -5.04 23.48
C HIS A 103 -5.80 -4.16 22.43
N LEU A 104 -6.32 -4.14 21.21
CA LEU A 104 -5.81 -3.29 20.13
C LEU A 104 -6.01 -1.81 20.42
N GLU A 105 -7.18 -1.40 20.94
CA GLU A 105 -7.42 -0.02 21.35
C GLU A 105 -6.45 0.42 22.45
N ASN A 106 -6.29 -0.40 23.49
CA ASN A 106 -5.33 -0.13 24.56
C ASN A 106 -3.90 -0.01 24.03
N THR A 107 -3.49 -0.92 23.13
CA THR A 107 -2.14 -0.88 22.54
C THR A 107 -1.99 0.31 21.59
N SER A 108 -3.03 0.67 20.85
CA SER A 108 -3.00 1.80 19.91
C SER A 108 -2.69 3.12 20.61
N SER A 109 -3.17 3.30 21.84
CA SER A 109 -2.88 4.49 22.65
C SER A 109 -1.39 4.65 22.98
N THR A 110 -0.62 3.55 22.95
CA THR A 110 0.83 3.58 23.17
C THR A 110 1.60 4.01 21.93
N TYR A 111 1.02 3.82 20.74
CA TYR A 111 1.64 4.19 19.47
C TYR A 111 1.33 5.65 19.13
N GLN A 112 2.26 6.55 19.44
CA GLN A 112 2.15 7.99 19.10
C GLN A 112 2.41 8.28 17.61
N LEU A 113 1.74 7.57 16.70
CA LEU A 113 1.78 7.90 15.28
C LEU A 113 0.93 9.15 15.03
N LYS A 114 1.55 10.20 14.50
CA LYS A 114 0.86 11.45 14.14
C LYS A 114 0.85 11.64 12.63
N GLY A 115 -0.32 11.93 12.06
CA GLY A 115 -0.49 12.20 10.63
C GLY A 115 -0.84 10.95 9.82
N ALA A 116 -0.65 11.07 8.50
CA ALA A 116 -0.93 10.00 7.55
C ALA A 116 0.37 9.35 7.07
N ILE A 117 0.32 8.04 6.80
CA ILE A 117 1.43 7.26 6.27
C ILE A 117 0.95 6.56 5.01
N LEU A 118 1.78 6.62 3.96
CA LEU A 118 1.50 5.91 2.72
C LEU A 118 1.92 4.45 2.88
N LEU A 119 1.00 3.54 2.57
CA LEU A 119 1.27 2.12 2.51
C LEU A 119 1.28 1.70 1.03
N TYR A 120 2.20 0.84 0.66
CA TYR A 120 2.25 0.27 -0.68
C TYR A 120 1.67 -1.13 -0.64
N ALA A 121 0.76 -1.44 -1.56
CA ALA A 121 0.33 -2.83 -1.71
C ALA A 121 1.55 -3.69 -2.07
N ASP A 122 1.64 -4.88 -1.47
CA ASP A 122 2.71 -5.84 -1.70
C ASP A 122 2.58 -6.45 -3.11
N GLU A 123 2.99 -5.67 -4.11
CA GLU A 123 2.95 -6.02 -5.53
C GLU A 123 4.36 -6.15 -6.11
N ALA A 124 4.52 -7.01 -7.12
CA ALA A 124 5.79 -7.20 -7.82
C ALA A 124 6.34 -5.90 -8.45
N THR A 125 5.45 -4.97 -8.80
CA THR A 125 5.80 -3.64 -9.32
C THR A 125 6.53 -2.79 -8.27
N VAL A 126 6.05 -2.82 -7.02
CA VAL A 126 6.69 -2.12 -5.90
C VAL A 126 8.01 -2.78 -5.58
N HIS A 127 8.10 -4.10 -5.57
CA HIS A 127 9.37 -4.83 -5.37
C HIS A 127 10.43 -4.41 -6.39
N ARG A 128 10.05 -4.25 -7.66
CA ARG A 128 10.95 -3.72 -8.69
C ARG A 128 11.42 -2.31 -8.38
N ALA A 129 10.55 -1.41 -7.89
CA ALA A 129 10.97 -0.05 -7.54
C ALA A 129 12.01 0.01 -6.39
N TYR A 130 11.99 -0.95 -5.47
CA TYR A 130 12.98 -1.04 -4.38
C TYR A 130 14.27 -1.78 -4.78
N THR A 131 14.24 -2.59 -5.84
CA THR A 131 15.40 -3.40 -6.29
C THR A 131 16.10 -2.81 -7.51
N GLU A 132 15.35 -2.15 -8.38
CA GLU A 132 15.82 -1.44 -9.55
C GLU A 132 15.83 0.04 -9.22
N ILE A 133 16.99 0.55 -8.75
CA ILE A 133 17.24 1.99 -8.74
C ILE A 133 16.93 2.47 -10.16
N PRO A 134 15.99 3.42 -10.35
CA PRO A 134 15.78 3.98 -11.67
C PRO A 134 17.11 4.60 -12.05
N LEU A 135 17.83 3.94 -12.98
CA LEU A 135 19.02 4.51 -13.57
C LEU A 135 18.60 5.92 -13.95
N PRO A 136 19.35 6.96 -13.53
CA PRO A 136 19.04 8.30 -13.99
C PRO A 136 18.87 8.14 -15.49
N VAL A 137 17.70 8.50 -16.01
CA VAL A 137 17.53 8.63 -17.45
C VAL A 137 18.49 9.76 -17.73
N VAL A 138 19.74 9.40 -18.01
CA VAL A 138 20.72 10.26 -18.61
C VAL A 138 19.97 10.56 -19.88
N GLU A 139 19.26 11.69 -19.88
CA GLU A 139 18.69 12.24 -21.07
C GLU A 139 19.89 12.20 -21.99
N ALA A 140 19.86 11.23 -22.91
CA ALA A 140 20.85 11.13 -23.96
C ALA A 140 20.57 12.41 -24.69
N LYS A 141 21.21 13.49 -24.22
CA LYS A 141 21.24 14.79 -24.83
C LYS A 141 21.75 14.39 -26.17
N ALA A 142 20.80 14.32 -27.09
CA ALA A 142 21.05 14.10 -28.47
C ALA A 142 22.01 15.22 -28.80
N ALA A 143 23.29 14.91 -28.75
CA ALA A 143 24.28 15.43 -29.64
C ALA A 143 23.82 14.97 -31.04
N ALA A 144 22.67 15.49 -31.46
CA ALA A 144 22.37 15.82 -32.83
C ALA A 144 23.39 16.91 -33.18
N LYS A 145 24.64 16.45 -33.32
CA LYS A 145 25.71 17.09 -34.03
C LYS A 145 25.07 17.36 -35.38
N GLN A 146 24.69 18.61 -35.60
CA GLN A 146 24.26 19.11 -36.90
C GLN A 146 25.39 18.80 -37.86
N LYS A 147 25.30 17.66 -38.56
CA LYS A 147 26.16 17.36 -39.69
C LYS A 147 25.63 18.23 -40.83
N LYS A 148 26.04 19.49 -40.83
CA LYS A 148 26.00 20.35 -42.01
C LYS A 148 26.99 19.73 -43.00
N THR A 149 26.47 18.88 -43.89
CA THR A 149 27.20 18.45 -45.08
C THR A 149 27.29 19.67 -46.00
N GLU A 150 28.39 20.38 -45.94
CA GLU A 150 28.90 21.14 -47.09
C GLU A 150 29.99 20.27 -47.70
N GLU A 151 29.77 19.89 -48.97
CA GLU A 151 30.77 19.31 -49.85
C GLU A 151 31.98 20.24 -49.94
N SER A 152 33.14 19.73 -49.58
CA SER A 152 34.40 20.17 -50.18
C SER A 152 35.35 18.97 -50.23
N ASP A 153 35.59 18.49 -51.44
CA ASP A 153 36.73 17.64 -51.80
C ASP A 153 38.05 18.33 -51.44
N ALA A 154 38.85 17.71 -50.57
CA ALA A 154 40.31 17.77 -50.62
C ALA A 154 40.94 16.73 -49.70
N ASP A 155 41.74 15.86 -50.30
CA ASP A 155 42.74 14.96 -49.72
C ASP A 155 43.49 15.56 -48.53
N ALA A 156 43.61 14.78 -47.45
CA ALA A 156 44.87 14.60 -46.72
C ALA A 156 44.73 13.51 -45.66
N GLU A 157 45.55 12.47 -45.81
CA GLU A 157 45.83 11.46 -44.80
C GLU A 157 46.33 12.10 -43.49
N SER A 158 45.75 11.72 -42.36
CA SER A 158 46.43 11.84 -41.06
C SER A 158 45.88 10.81 -40.08
N THR A 159 46.69 9.79 -39.88
CA THR A 159 46.67 8.79 -38.82
C THR A 159 46.93 9.47 -37.47
N ASP A 160 46.00 9.39 -36.53
CA ASP A 160 46.32 9.57 -35.11
C ASP A 160 45.43 8.65 -34.26
N ASP A 161 46.06 7.57 -33.79
CA ASP A 161 45.48 6.48 -33.00
C ASP A 161 45.54 6.90 -31.52
N GLN A 162 44.53 7.68 -31.09
CA GLN A 162 44.34 8.00 -29.68
C GLN A 162 43.41 6.95 -29.05
N THR A 163 44.03 5.98 -28.38
CA THR A 163 43.33 5.00 -27.55
C THR A 163 42.77 5.73 -26.33
N GLU A 164 41.50 6.16 -26.41
CA GLU A 164 40.77 6.72 -25.27
C GLU A 164 40.58 5.63 -24.21
N GLU A 165 41.48 5.62 -23.23
CA GLU A 165 41.42 4.83 -22.02
C GLU A 165 40.15 5.26 -21.26
N SER A 166 39.07 4.51 -21.45
CA SER A 166 37.80 4.78 -20.79
C SER A 166 38.02 4.70 -19.28
N PRO A 167 37.55 5.69 -18.48
CA PRO A 167 37.71 5.65 -17.04
C PRO A 167 37.11 4.35 -16.49
N PRO A 168 37.73 3.74 -15.47
CA PRO A 168 37.17 2.55 -14.83
C PRO A 168 35.75 2.87 -14.39
N VAL A 169 34.79 2.13 -14.95
CA VAL A 169 33.40 2.19 -14.53
C VAL A 169 33.41 1.76 -13.07
N GLU A 170 33.27 2.70 -12.14
CA GLU A 170 33.07 2.35 -10.73
C GLU A 170 31.80 1.50 -10.69
N GLU A 171 31.95 0.22 -10.35
CA GLU A 171 30.82 -0.64 -10.07
C GLU A 171 30.13 -0.04 -8.85
N ASP A 172 29.08 0.75 -9.11
CA ASP A 172 28.21 1.30 -8.08
C ASP A 172 27.79 0.13 -7.18
N ASN A 173 28.31 0.15 -5.94
CA ASN A 173 27.98 -0.81 -4.91
C ASN A 173 26.48 -0.65 -4.62
N LYS A 174 25.68 -1.42 -5.34
CA LYS A 174 24.22 -1.42 -5.27
C LYS A 174 23.86 -1.93 -3.87
N GLN A 175 23.56 -1.01 -2.97
CA GLN A 175 23.08 -1.38 -1.64
C GLN A 175 21.68 -1.93 -1.82
N ASP A 176 21.53 -3.23 -1.63
CA ASP A 176 20.22 -3.88 -1.65
C ASP A 176 19.39 -3.37 -0.48
N ALA A 177 18.15 -2.94 -0.77
CA ALA A 177 17.22 -2.51 0.27
C ALA A 177 16.97 -3.66 1.26
N THR A 178 16.97 -3.36 2.56
CA THR A 178 16.70 -4.34 3.62
C THR A 178 15.19 -4.48 3.82
N LEU A 179 14.65 -5.69 3.70
CA LEU A 179 13.25 -5.98 4.00
C LEU A 179 13.11 -6.54 5.42
N LEU A 180 12.31 -5.87 6.24
CA LEU A 180 11.93 -6.28 7.57
C LEU A 180 10.47 -6.71 7.57
N ARG A 181 10.13 -7.82 8.22
CA ARG A 181 8.75 -8.20 8.49
C ARG A 181 8.40 -7.92 9.93
N ALA A 182 7.33 -7.18 10.15
CA ALA A 182 6.77 -6.99 11.48
C ALA A 182 6.20 -8.32 12.00
N ILE A 183 6.61 -8.72 13.21
CA ILE A 183 6.12 -9.94 13.87
C ILE A 183 5.18 -9.65 15.05
N ASP A 184 5.19 -8.42 15.55
CA ASP A 184 4.25 -8.02 16.60
C ASP A 184 2.83 -7.94 16.06
N LEU A 185 1.99 -8.86 16.53
CA LEU A 185 0.63 -9.01 16.04
C LEU A 185 -0.24 -7.80 16.38
N ALA A 186 -0.07 -7.21 17.56
CA ALA A 186 -0.86 -6.05 17.96
C ALA A 186 -0.55 -4.85 17.07
N PHE A 187 0.73 -4.61 16.76
CA PHE A 187 1.15 -3.61 15.79
C PHE A 187 0.59 -3.90 14.39
N VAL A 188 0.76 -5.12 13.88
CA VAL A 188 0.30 -5.50 12.52
C VAL A 188 -1.21 -5.32 12.38
N LEU A 189 -2.00 -5.84 13.32
CA LEU A 189 -3.46 -5.69 13.30
C LEU A 189 -3.89 -4.23 13.42
N ASN A 190 -3.24 -3.44 14.26
CA ASN A 190 -3.58 -2.02 14.40
C ASN A 190 -3.32 -1.25 13.09
N VAL A 191 -2.22 -1.52 12.40
CA VAL A 191 -1.95 -0.90 11.10
C VAL A 191 -2.97 -1.36 10.06
N LEU A 192 -3.22 -2.66 9.93
CA LEU A 192 -4.16 -3.18 8.94
C LEU A 192 -5.59 -2.69 9.18
N ALA A 193 -6.05 -2.68 10.42
CA ALA A 193 -7.41 -2.26 10.79
C ALA A 193 -7.66 -0.75 10.62
N ARG A 194 -6.60 0.07 10.51
CA ARG A 194 -6.69 1.53 10.26
C ARG A 194 -6.26 1.94 8.86
N ALA A 195 -5.69 1.03 8.09
CA ALA A 195 -5.31 1.28 6.70
C ALA A 195 -6.60 1.38 5.85
N ARG A 196 -6.84 2.56 5.25
CA ARG A 196 -7.96 2.76 4.33
C ARG A 196 -7.43 3.25 2.99
N GLY A 197 -7.69 2.48 1.93
CA GLY A 197 -7.28 2.84 0.57
C GLY A 197 -5.79 3.21 0.49
N THR A 198 -4.93 2.31 1.00
CA THR A 198 -3.46 2.46 1.06
C THR A 198 -2.93 3.62 1.92
N LEU A 199 -3.80 4.28 2.70
CA LEU A 199 -3.41 5.33 3.63
C LEU A 199 -3.66 4.88 5.06
N LEU A 200 -2.62 4.86 5.88
CA LEU A 200 -2.76 4.69 7.32
C LEU A 200 -3.02 6.04 7.96
N VAL A 201 -4.19 6.19 8.59
CA VAL A 201 -4.60 7.43 9.26
C VAL A 201 -4.76 7.13 10.75
N ALA A 202 -3.96 7.82 11.58
CA ALA A 202 -3.84 7.54 13.01
C ALA A 202 -5.19 7.51 13.76
N ASP A 203 -6.10 8.43 13.43
CA ASP A 203 -7.38 8.62 14.13
C ASP A 203 -8.55 7.83 13.50
N THR A 204 -8.25 6.86 12.64
CA THR A 204 -9.29 6.03 12.01
C THR A 204 -9.78 4.96 12.97
N GLU A 205 -11.11 4.77 13.02
CA GLU A 205 -11.73 3.70 13.78
C GLU A 205 -11.20 2.32 13.34
N LEU A 206 -10.90 1.45 14.31
CA LEU A 206 -10.49 0.08 14.06
C LEU A 206 -11.62 -0.68 13.36
N ALA A 207 -11.41 -1.04 12.09
CA ALA A 207 -12.31 -1.87 11.32
C ALA A 207 -11.61 -3.16 10.91
N LEU A 208 -12.10 -4.30 11.41
CA LEU A 208 -11.61 -5.63 11.07
C LEU A 208 -12.38 -6.21 9.87
N GLU A 209 -12.43 -5.48 8.75
CA GLU A 209 -13.07 -6.01 7.55
C GLU A 209 -12.17 -7.09 6.91
N PRO A 210 -12.73 -8.19 6.39
CA PRO A 210 -11.96 -9.31 5.85
C PRO A 210 -10.94 -8.86 4.79
N GLY A 211 -11.36 -7.96 3.89
CA GLY A 211 -10.52 -7.45 2.81
C GLY A 211 -9.27 -6.68 3.26
N PHE A 212 -9.26 -6.10 4.46
CA PHE A 212 -8.05 -5.42 4.99
C PHE A 212 -7.07 -6.41 5.63
N LEU A 213 -7.57 -7.49 6.21
CA LEU A 213 -6.75 -8.47 6.93
C LEU A 213 -6.00 -9.41 5.97
N GLU A 214 -6.55 -9.62 4.78
CA GLU A 214 -5.92 -10.38 3.69
C GLU A 214 -4.74 -9.64 3.03
N GLN A 215 -4.69 -8.32 3.19
CA GLN A 215 -3.69 -7.48 2.53
C GLN A 215 -2.31 -7.60 3.16
N SER A 216 -1.30 -7.45 2.31
CA SER A 216 0.09 -7.28 2.70
C SER A 216 0.52 -5.90 2.23
N TYR A 217 1.12 -5.14 3.13
CA TYR A 217 1.58 -3.79 2.87
C TYR A 217 3.07 -3.66 3.10
N LEU A 218 3.70 -2.81 2.29
CA LEU A 218 5.07 -2.35 2.45
C LEU A 218 5.04 -0.89 2.91
N CYS A 219 5.95 -0.50 3.80
CA CYS A 219 6.08 0.85 4.30
C CYS A 219 7.56 1.17 4.59
N ASP A 220 8.04 2.29 4.08
CA ASP A 220 9.39 2.80 4.28
C ASP A 220 9.42 4.04 5.20
N ASP A 221 8.30 4.36 5.86
CA ASP A 221 8.24 5.46 6.82
C ASP A 221 9.15 5.15 8.03
N PRO A 222 10.10 6.04 8.37
CA PRO A 222 11.08 5.79 9.42
C PRO A 222 10.45 5.58 10.80
N ARG A 223 9.22 6.08 11.04
CA ARG A 223 8.50 5.88 12.30
C ARG A 223 7.97 4.46 12.41
N ILE A 224 7.45 3.93 11.30
CA ILE A 224 6.97 2.54 11.22
C ILE A 224 8.14 1.56 11.32
N ILE A 225 9.26 1.86 10.65
CA ILE A 225 10.48 1.05 10.73
C ILE A 225 10.97 0.94 12.17
N LYS A 226 11.17 2.08 12.85
CA LYS A 226 11.61 2.10 14.26
C LYS A 226 10.64 1.37 15.17
N LEU A 227 9.35 1.50 14.91
CA LEU A 227 8.32 0.86 15.72
C LEU A 227 8.35 -0.65 15.55
N ALA A 228 8.40 -1.14 14.31
CA ALA A 228 8.52 -2.57 14.02
C ALA A 228 9.81 -3.17 14.60
N GLN A 229 10.93 -2.46 14.54
CA GLN A 229 12.18 -2.89 15.17
C GLN A 229 12.06 -2.96 16.71
N ALA A 230 11.36 -2.01 17.33
CA ALA A 230 11.18 -1.97 18.78
C ALA A 230 10.22 -3.05 19.30
N THR A 231 9.18 -3.39 18.54
CA THR A 231 8.19 -4.41 18.90
C THR A 231 8.61 -5.82 18.46
N GLY A 232 9.51 -5.91 17.49
CA GLY A 232 10.06 -7.15 16.95
C GLY A 232 9.84 -7.24 15.45
N CYS A 233 10.93 -7.56 14.73
CA CYS A 233 10.92 -7.81 13.29
C CYS A 233 11.83 -8.99 12.92
N LEU A 234 11.58 -9.57 11.74
CA LEU A 234 12.46 -10.54 11.11
C LEU A 234 13.00 -9.96 9.82
N GLU A 235 14.30 -10.08 9.59
CA GLU A 235 14.89 -9.78 8.28
C GLU A 235 14.46 -10.86 7.28
N GLU A 236 13.96 -10.44 6.14
CA GLU A 236 13.57 -11.32 5.05
C GLU A 236 14.38 -10.97 3.80
N ALA A 237 14.76 -11.99 3.03
CA ALA A 237 15.28 -11.75 1.69
C ALA A 237 14.13 -11.31 0.78
N TRP A 238 14.40 -10.39 -0.14
CA TRP A 238 13.49 -10.08 -1.24
C TRP A 238 13.38 -11.30 -2.17
N THR A 239 12.48 -12.22 -1.86
CA THR A 239 12.17 -13.32 -2.76
C THR A 239 11.19 -12.80 -3.80
N THR A 240 11.67 -12.52 -5.02
CA THR A 240 10.81 -12.37 -6.20
C THR A 240 10.18 -13.73 -6.48
N SER A 241 9.01 -13.99 -5.91
CA SER A 241 8.19 -15.18 -6.20
C SER A 241 7.62 -15.15 -7.59
#